data_AF-G1XV00-F1
#
_entry.id   AF-G1XV00-F1
#
_cell.length_a   1.000
_cell.length_b   1.000
_cell.length_c   1.000
_cell.angle_alpha   90.00
_cell.angle_beta   90.00
_cell.angle_gamma   90.00
#
_symmetry.space_group_name_H-M   'P 1'
#
loop_
_entity.id
_entity.type
_entity.pdbx_description
1 polymer ?
#
loop_
_entity_poly.entity_id
_entity_poly.type
_entity_poly.pdbx_seq_one_letter_code
_entity_poly.pdbx_strand_id
1 'polypeptide(L)'
;MITYYTPKTVSEKARFWPAIAAIIIVFALSSSTPKGLQRPFTTGFAQYLGKISYALYLVHGPVCRSLGYWSVIKIWEYTGRTTTAGYIGGVLGGGVLVFATVFWVSDIFWRIVDVGCVKLARWVESICLVKTDGPSEKIVN
;
A
#
# COMPACT_ATOMS: atom_id res chain seq x y z
N MET A 1 25.46 -13.27 5.16
CA MET A 1 26.30 -13.88 4.12
C MET A 1 26.22 -13.15 2.77
N ILE A 2 25.09 -12.57 2.36
CA ILE A 2 24.98 -11.79 1.09
C ILE A 2 25.48 -10.34 1.16
N THR A 3 25.54 -9.72 2.34
CA THR A 3 25.93 -8.31 2.54
C THR A 3 27.38 -7.99 2.14
N TYR A 4 28.20 -9.02 1.89
CA TYR A 4 29.60 -8.87 1.51
C TYR A 4 29.77 -8.26 0.10
N TYR A 5 28.88 -8.56 -0.84
CA TYR A 5 28.95 -8.05 -2.23
C TYR A 5 28.28 -6.68 -2.42
N THR A 6 27.81 -6.03 -1.36
CA THR A 6 27.15 -4.73 -1.46
C THR A 6 28.20 -3.61 -1.61
N PRO A 7 28.12 -2.76 -2.65
CA PRO A 7 29.06 -1.66 -2.84
C PRO A 7 29.07 -0.69 -1.65
N LYS A 8 30.27 -0.23 -1.25
CA LYS A 8 30.49 0.59 -0.05
C LYS A 8 29.82 1.98 -0.10
N THR A 9 29.40 2.41 -1.28
CA THR A 9 28.72 3.69 -1.54
C THR A 9 27.24 3.69 -1.11
N VAL A 10 26.64 2.52 -0.84
CA VAL A 10 25.24 2.43 -0.43
C VAL A 10 25.15 2.48 1.10
N SER A 11 24.50 3.53 1.61
CA SER A 11 24.28 3.76 3.05
C SER A 11 23.47 2.64 3.70
N GLU A 12 22.46 2.10 3.00
CA GLU A 12 21.53 1.08 3.50
C GLU A 12 21.78 -0.30 2.86
N LYS A 13 22.75 -1.05 3.39
CA LYS A 13 23.14 -2.37 2.83
C LYS A 13 22.01 -3.40 2.84
N ALA A 14 21.05 -3.26 3.76
CA ALA A 14 19.91 -4.16 3.88
C ALA A 14 18.89 -4.02 2.72
N ARG A 15 18.86 -2.88 2.04
CA ARG A 15 17.86 -2.58 0.98
C ARG A 15 18.36 -2.90 -0.43
N PHE A 16 19.66 -2.98 -0.61
CA PHE A 16 20.29 -3.22 -1.92
C PHE A 16 19.86 -4.55 -2.55
N TRP A 17 19.99 -5.65 -1.81
CA TRP A 17 19.65 -6.98 -2.31
C TRP A 17 18.15 -7.18 -2.56
N PRO A 18 17.24 -6.74 -1.67
CA PRO A 18 15.81 -6.72 -1.96
C PRO A 18 15.42 -5.92 -3.21
N ALA A 19 16.11 -4.83 -3.51
CA ALA A 19 15.85 -4.04 -4.72
C ALA A 19 16.16 -4.83 -5.99
N ILE A 20 17.31 -5.52 -6.05
CA ILE A 20 17.67 -6.40 -7.17
C ILE A 20 16.67 -7.55 -7.30
N ALA A 21 16.30 -8.18 -6.18
CA ALA A 21 15.30 -9.25 -6.18
C ALA A 21 13.94 -8.77 -6.69
N ALA A 22 13.51 -7.56 -6.30
CA ALA A 22 12.26 -6.97 -6.79
C ALA A 22 12.27 -6.76 -8.31
N ILE A 23 13.38 -6.27 -8.88
CA ILE A 23 13.52 -6.08 -10.34
C ILE A 23 13.40 -7.43 -11.07
N ILE A 24 14.09 -8.47 -10.58
CA ILE A 24 14.04 -9.80 -11.18
C ILE A 24 12.63 -10.39 -11.08
N ILE A 25 11.94 -10.21 -9.95
CA ILE A 25 10.56 -10.68 -9.76
C ILE A 25 9.59 -9.96 -10.71
N VAL A 26 9.68 -8.65 -10.84
CA VAL A 26 8.85 -7.87 -11.75
C VAL A 26 9.12 -8.26 -13.20
N PHE A 27 10.38 -8.49 -13.57
CA PHE A 27 10.75 -8.98 -14.89
C PHE A 27 10.17 -10.36 -15.15
N ALA A 28 10.35 -11.31 -14.22
CA ALA A 28 9.80 -12.66 -14.33
C ALA A 28 8.26 -12.65 -14.44
N LEU A 29 7.59 -11.79 -13.66
CA LEU A 29 6.14 -11.62 -13.71
C LEU A 29 5.68 -11.05 -15.06
N SER A 30 6.40 -10.06 -15.59
CA SER A 30 6.08 -9.40 -16.87
C SER A 30 6.35 -10.29 -18.08
N SER A 31 7.38 -11.14 -18.01
CA SER A 31 7.69 -12.12 -19.05
C SER A 31 6.82 -13.39 -18.98
N SER A 32 6.10 -13.60 -17.88
CA SER A 32 5.22 -14.76 -17.72
C SER A 32 3.88 -14.58 -18.44
N THR A 33 3.35 -15.66 -19.01
CA THR A 33 2.05 -15.64 -19.72
C THR A 33 0.91 -15.20 -18.76
N PRO A 34 -0.08 -14.40 -19.22
CA PRO A 34 -1.15 -13.85 -18.39
C PRO A 34 -1.97 -14.86 -17.58
N LYS A 35 -1.95 -16.14 -17.98
CA LYS A 35 -2.69 -17.23 -17.33
C LYS A 35 -1.98 -17.85 -16.13
N GLY A 36 -0.70 -17.53 -15.92
CA GLY A 36 0.13 -18.08 -14.84
C GLY A 36 0.25 -17.14 -13.65
N LEU A 37 1.46 -16.64 -13.43
CA LEU A 37 1.87 -15.95 -12.20
C LEU A 37 1.21 -14.56 -12.02
N GLN A 38 0.68 -13.97 -13.10
CA GLN A 38 0.02 -12.66 -13.08
C GLN A 38 -1.42 -12.71 -12.55
N ARG A 39 -2.08 -13.87 -12.58
CA ARG A 39 -3.50 -14.04 -12.24
C ARG A 39 -3.92 -13.57 -10.84
N PRO A 40 -3.17 -13.82 -9.75
CA PRO A 40 -3.56 -13.31 -8.42
C PRO A 40 -3.50 -11.77 -8.34
N PHE A 41 -2.56 -11.14 -9.06
CA PHE A 41 -2.36 -9.69 -9.04
C PHE A 41 -3.37 -8.93 -9.90
N THR A 42 -4.02 -9.58 -10.86
CA THR A 42 -5.04 -8.95 -11.72
C THR A 42 -6.46 -9.08 -11.16
N THR A 43 -6.65 -9.70 -9.99
CA THR A 43 -7.97 -9.79 -9.34
C THR A 43 -8.47 -8.41 -8.92
N GLY A 44 -9.80 -8.19 -8.97
CA GLY A 44 -10.41 -6.92 -8.56
C GLY A 44 -10.08 -6.53 -7.12
N PHE A 45 -9.95 -7.53 -6.23
CA PHE A 45 -9.53 -7.30 -4.85
C PHE A 45 -8.08 -6.82 -4.75
N ALA A 46 -7.14 -7.46 -5.46
CA ALA A 46 -5.74 -7.04 -5.47
C ALA A 46 -5.58 -5.62 -6.06
N GLN A 47 -6.33 -5.29 -7.10
CA GLN A 47 -6.35 -3.94 -7.68
C GLN A 47 -6.94 -2.91 -6.71
N TYR A 48 -7.99 -3.26 -5.96
CA TYR A 48 -8.55 -2.39 -4.93
C TYR A 48 -7.53 -2.11 -3.83
N LEU A 49 -6.85 -3.15 -3.33
CA LEU A 49 -5.76 -3.00 -2.36
C LEU A 49 -4.64 -2.09 -2.91
N GLY A 50 -4.32 -2.22 -4.21
CA GLY A 50 -3.38 -1.33 -4.89
C GLY A 50 -3.80 0.14 -4.87
N LYS A 51 -5.08 0.44 -5.12
CA LYS A 51 -5.61 1.82 -5.12
C LYS A 51 -5.54 2.47 -3.73
N ILE A 52 -5.88 1.73 -2.68
CA ILE A 52 -5.84 2.25 -1.30
C ILE A 52 -4.43 2.22 -0.68
N SER A 53 -3.44 1.57 -1.32
CA SER A 53 -2.10 1.35 -0.76
C SER A 53 -1.38 2.63 -0.37
N TYR A 54 -1.54 3.70 -1.15
CA TYR A 54 -0.94 5.00 -0.85
C TYR A 54 -1.58 5.64 0.38
N ALA A 55 -2.91 5.64 0.46
CA ALA A 55 -3.64 6.12 1.63
C ALA A 55 -3.28 5.32 2.89
N LEU A 56 -3.20 3.99 2.77
CA LEU A 56 -2.76 3.07 3.82
C LEU A 56 -1.35 3.42 4.30
N TYR A 57 -0.43 3.70 3.38
CA TYR A 57 0.93 4.08 3.71
C TYR A 57 1.01 5.41 4.50
N LEU A 58 0.15 6.39 4.20
CA LEU A 58 0.15 7.63 4.97
C LEU A 58 -0.47 7.46 6.36
N VAL A 59 -1.56 6.70 6.46
CA VAL A 59 -2.37 6.59 7.68
C VAL A 59 -1.81 5.58 8.68
N HIS A 60 -1.17 4.49 8.22
CA HIS A 60 -0.74 3.43 9.14
C HIS A 60 0.24 3.91 10.21
N GLY A 61 1.18 4.81 9.87
CA GLY A 61 2.19 5.28 10.82
C GLY A 61 1.59 6.01 12.02
N PRO A 62 0.80 7.08 11.80
CA PRO A 62 0.06 7.78 12.86
C PRO A 62 -0.89 6.88 13.63
N VAL A 63 -1.63 6.01 12.95
CA VAL A 63 -2.61 5.12 13.60
C VAL A 63 -1.91 4.07 14.46
N CYS A 64 -0.85 3.42 13.98
CA CYS A 64 -0.09 2.46 14.77
C CYS A 64 0.54 3.11 16.02
N ARG A 65 1.03 4.36 15.91
CA ARG A 65 1.60 5.08 17.06
C ARG A 65 0.55 5.59 18.06
N SER A 66 -0.70 5.79 17.64
CA SER A 66 -1.76 6.27 18.53
C SER A 66 -2.61 5.11 19.07
N LEU A 67 -3.30 4.40 18.18
CA LEU A 67 -4.21 3.30 18.52
C LEU A 67 -3.48 2.00 18.86
N GLY A 68 -2.27 1.78 18.36
CA GLY A 68 -1.49 0.58 18.70
C GLY A 68 -1.17 0.49 20.19
N TYR A 69 -0.69 1.57 20.79
CA TYR A 69 -0.45 1.60 22.24
C TYR A 69 -1.74 1.55 23.04
N TRP A 70 -2.78 2.26 22.60
CA TRP A 70 -4.07 2.30 23.31
C TRP A 70 -4.77 0.93 23.33
N SER A 71 -4.83 0.25 22.19
CA SER A 71 -5.52 -1.05 22.05
C SER A 71 -4.87 -2.15 22.87
N VAL A 72 -3.53 -2.27 22.83
CA VAL A 72 -2.80 -3.30 23.57
C VAL A 72 -2.94 -3.10 25.08
N ILE A 73 -2.88 -1.85 25.56
CA ILE A 73 -3.06 -1.54 26.99
C ILE A 73 -4.47 -1.92 27.45
N LYS A 74 -5.51 -1.55 26.69
CA LYS A 74 -6.91 -1.83 27.05
C LYS A 74 -7.27 -3.30 27.04
N ILE A 75 -6.72 -4.07 26.11
CA ILE A 75 -6.98 -5.52 26.05
C ILE A 75 -6.21 -6.25 27.15
N TRP A 76 -4.99 -5.83 27.47
CA TRP A 76 -4.23 -6.38 28.60
C TRP A 76 -4.82 -6.02 29.97
N GLU A 77 -5.62 -4.96 30.09
CA GLU A 77 -6.42 -4.69 31.29
C GLU A 77 -7.52 -5.74 31.48
N TYR A 78 -8.14 -6.24 30.39
CA TYR A 78 -9.23 -7.22 30.47
C TYR A 78 -8.75 -8.67 30.53
N THR A 79 -7.70 -9.03 29.79
CA THR A 79 -7.31 -10.44 29.61
C THR A 79 -6.24 -10.91 30.62
N GLY A 80 -5.61 -9.98 31.35
CA GLY A 80 -4.56 -10.29 32.30
C GLY A 80 -3.21 -10.61 31.63
N ARG A 81 -2.14 -9.97 32.10
CA ARG A 81 -0.78 -10.07 31.52
C ARG A 81 -0.04 -11.39 31.83
N THR A 82 -0.59 -12.23 32.70
CA THR A 82 0.16 -13.32 33.36
C THR A 82 -0.07 -14.69 32.73
N THR A 83 -1.06 -14.86 31.85
CA THR A 83 -1.35 -16.13 31.16
C THR A 83 -0.95 -16.05 29.69
N THR A 84 -0.25 -17.07 29.18
CA THR A 84 0.20 -17.16 27.77
C THR A 84 -0.95 -16.96 26.77
N ALA A 85 -2.12 -17.53 27.07
CA ALA A 85 -3.33 -17.35 26.26
C ALA A 85 -3.82 -15.90 26.23
N GLY A 86 -3.69 -15.18 27.35
CA GLY A 86 -4.09 -13.77 27.43
C GLY A 86 -3.14 -12.82 26.73
N TYR A 87 -1.84 -13.13 26.75
CA TYR A 87 -0.85 -12.41 25.96
C TYR A 87 -1.11 -12.56 24.45
N ILE A 88 -1.30 -13.80 23.98
CA ILE A 88 -1.60 -14.09 22.56
C ILE A 88 -2.92 -13.44 22.15
N GLY A 89 -3.96 -13.57 22.97
CA GLY A 89 -5.26 -12.93 22.74
C GLY A 89 -5.17 -11.40 22.67
N GLY A 90 -4.35 -10.78 23.52
CA GLY A 90 -4.10 -9.34 23.51
C GLY A 90 -3.37 -8.86 22.26
N VAL A 91 -2.34 -9.59 21.83
CA VAL A 91 -1.58 -9.25 20.61
C VAL A 91 -2.44 -9.45 19.36
N LEU A 92 -3.16 -10.57 19.25
CA LEU A 92 -4.03 -10.83 18.10
C LEU A 92 -5.24 -9.88 18.08
N GLY A 93 -5.89 -9.67 19.21
CA GLY A 93 -7.03 -8.75 19.32
C GLY A 93 -6.65 -7.31 19.02
N GLY A 94 -5.54 -6.84 19.60
CA GLY A 94 -5.01 -5.50 19.33
C GLY A 94 -4.59 -5.35 17.87
N GLY A 95 -3.90 -6.36 17.33
CA GLY A 95 -3.48 -6.39 15.92
C GLY A 95 -4.65 -6.31 14.95
N VAL A 96 -5.72 -7.09 15.18
CA VAL A 96 -6.93 -7.07 14.34
C VAL A 96 -7.64 -5.72 14.43
N LEU A 97 -7.76 -5.13 15.62
CA LEU A 97 -8.39 -3.82 15.80
C LEU A 97 -7.60 -2.70 15.12
N VAL A 98 -6.28 -2.68 15.27
CA VAL A 98 -5.42 -1.71 14.60
C VAL A 98 -5.52 -1.90 13.09
N PHE A 99 -5.44 -3.13 12.59
CA PHE A 99 -5.54 -3.41 11.16
C PHE A 99 -6.89 -2.96 10.59
N ALA A 100 -8.00 -3.30 11.24
CA ALA A 100 -9.34 -2.89 10.83
C ALA A 100 -9.48 -1.36 10.82
N THR A 101 -8.94 -0.68 11.84
CA THR A 101 -9.02 0.78 11.92
C THR A 101 -8.17 1.45 10.85
N VAL A 102 -6.93 0.98 10.64
CA VAL A 102 -6.05 1.48 9.57
C VAL A 102 -6.74 1.30 8.22
N PHE A 103 -7.30 0.12 7.95
CA PHE A 103 -7.97 -0.17 6.70
C PHE A 103 -9.18 0.75 6.48
N TRP A 104 -10.00 0.96 7.52
CA TRP A 104 -11.17 1.83 7.47
C TRP A 104 -10.82 3.29 7.22
N VAL A 105 -9.89 3.86 7.99
CA VAL A 105 -9.45 5.26 7.82
C VAL A 105 -8.80 5.45 6.46
N SER A 106 -8.09 4.44 5.95
CA SER A 106 -7.44 4.52 4.63
C SER A 106 -8.44 4.52 3.48
N ASP A 107 -9.52 3.73 3.55
CA ASP A 107 -10.60 3.79 2.55
C ASP A 107 -11.28 5.18 2.54
N ILE A 108 -11.53 5.75 3.72
CA ILE A 108 -12.08 7.11 3.84
C ILE A 108 -11.13 8.15 3.23
N PHE A 109 -9.85 8.09 3.57
CA PHE A 109 -8.85 9.02 3.05
C PHE A 109 -8.73 8.91 1.52
N TRP A 110 -8.72 7.70 0.99
CA TRP A 110 -8.69 7.47 -0.46
C TRP A 110 -9.91 8.10 -1.16
N ARG A 111 -11.13 7.88 -0.65
CA ARG A 111 -12.35 8.41 -1.27
C ARG A 111 -12.46 9.94 -1.20
N ILE A 112 -12.05 10.53 -0.08
CA ILE A 112 -12.22 11.97 0.16
C ILE A 112 -11.07 12.77 -0.43
N VAL A 113 -9.83 12.37 -0.12
CA VAL A 113 -8.64 13.16 -0.43
C VAL A 113 -8.08 12.76 -1.78
N ASP A 114 -7.77 11.48 -1.99
CA ASP A 114 -7.05 11.05 -3.20
C ASP A 114 -7.88 11.26 -4.47
N VAL A 115 -9.14 10.80 -4.48
CA VAL A 115 -10.08 11.05 -5.59
C VAL A 115 -10.39 12.54 -5.76
N GLY A 116 -10.45 13.29 -4.66
CA GLY A 116 -10.63 14.74 -4.68
C GLY A 116 -9.47 15.46 -5.37
N CYS A 117 -8.23 15.11 -5.03
CA CYS A 117 -7.01 15.64 -5.63
C CYS A 117 -6.95 15.37 -7.14
N VAL A 118 -7.34 14.18 -7.59
CA VAL A 118 -7.40 13.87 -9.03
C VAL A 118 -8.41 14.75 -9.75
N LYS A 119 -9.59 14.99 -9.16
CA LYS A 119 -10.60 15.89 -9.74
C LYS A 119 -10.11 17.33 -9.80
N LEU A 120 -9.45 17.82 -8.74
CA LEU A 120 -8.83 19.15 -8.73
C LEU A 120 -7.76 19.27 -9.81
N ALA A 121 -6.89 18.26 -9.97
CA ALA A 121 -5.88 18.25 -11.02
C ALA A 121 -6.49 18.31 -12.42
N ARG A 122 -7.55 17.53 -12.68
CA ARG A 122 -8.30 17.57 -13.96
C ARG A 122 -8.99 18.91 -14.20
N TRP A 123 -9.48 19.54 -13.15
CA TRP A 123 -10.06 20.88 -13.24
C TRP A 123 -9.00 21.93 -13.61
N VAL A 124 -7.83 21.90 -12.96
CA VAL A 124 -6.70 22.78 -13.31
C VAL A 124 -6.22 22.53 -14.75
N GLU A 125 -6.12 21.26 -15.16
CA GLU A 125 -5.77 20.88 -16.54
C GLU A 125 -6.76 21.50 -17.54
N SER A 126 -8.07 21.47 -17.24
CA SER A 126 -9.09 22.07 -18.11
C SER A 126 -9.03 23.59 -18.22
N ILE A 127 -8.43 24.26 -17.24
CA ILE A 127 -8.23 25.72 -17.26
C ILE A 127 -6.98 26.08 -18.06
N CYS A 128 -5.91 25.30 -17.92
CA CYS A 128 -4.60 25.60 -18.51
C CYS A 128 -4.46 25.10 -19.94
N LEU A 129 -5.10 23.99 -20.30
CA LEU A 129 -5.08 23.48 -21.67
C LEU A 129 -6.20 24.14 -22.45
N VAL A 130 -5.83 24.99 -23.42
CA VAL A 130 -6.73 25.31 -24.53
C VAL A 130 -7.11 23.99 -25.17
N LYS A 131 -8.41 23.73 -25.27
CA LYS A 131 -8.94 22.53 -25.91
C LYS A 131 -8.52 22.59 -27.39
N THR A 132 -7.41 21.95 -27.73
CA THR A 132 -7.06 21.70 -29.12
C THR A 132 -8.02 20.62 -29.60
N ASP A 133 -9.15 21.06 -30.15
CA ASP A 133 -10.04 20.23 -30.93
C ASP A 133 -9.29 19.82 -32.21
N GLY A 134 -8.34 18.87 -32.08
CA GLY A 134 -7.64 18.29 -33.21
C GLY A 134 -8.66 17.54 -34.08
N PRO A 135 -8.74 17.83 -35.39
CA PRO A 135 -9.72 17.21 -36.26
C PRO A 135 -9.48 15.70 -36.27
N SER A 136 -10.57 14.95 -36.15
CA SER A 136 -10.60 13.49 -36.30
C SER A 136 -9.78 13.08 -37.53
N GLU A 137 -8.65 12.44 -37.29
CA GLU A 137 -7.90 11.70 -38.30
C GLU A 137 -8.80 10.54 -38.74
N LYS A 138 -9.64 10.83 -39.74
CA LYS A 138 -10.29 9.81 -40.54
C LYS A 138 -9.18 9.10 -41.27
N ILE A 139 -8.78 7.95 -40.73
CA ILE A 139 -7.92 7.00 -41.41
C ILE A 139 -8.69 6.54 -42.66
N VAL A 140 -8.37 7.17 -43.79
CA VAL A 140 -8.63 6.66 -45.13
C VAL A 140 -7.35 5.96 -45.55
N ASN A 141 -7.37 4.63 -45.50
CA ASN A 141 -6.85 3.66 -46.48
C ASN A 141 -6.85 2.26 -45.86
#